data_AF-A0A9N9GT89-F1
#
_entry.id   AF-A0A9N9GT89-F1
#
_cell.length_a   1.000
_cell.length_b   1.000
_cell.length_c   1.000
_cell.angle_alpha   90.00
_cell.angle_beta   90.00
_cell.angle_gamma   90.00
#
_symmetry.space_group_name_H-M   'P 1'
#
loop_
_entity.id
_entity.type
_entity.pdbx_description
1 polymer ?
#
loop_
_entity_poly.entity_id
_entity_poly.type
_entity_poly.pdbx_seq_one_letter_code
_entity_poly.pdbx_strand_id
1 'polypeptide(L)'
;MPIPCPFSFEQPSYVQATVAYQHMIQALEAKDRIGSLAYTFYLGSVLVSMEGALPYDLRQLISRYYQVAATRLYCLFECDGVEQLHRSVYTILSLVRHLTRAQFESLLLAA
;
A
#
# COMPACT_ATOMS: atom_id res chain seq x y z
N MET A 1 7.58 -16.86 3.90
CA MET A 1 8.57 -16.08 3.14
C MET A 1 8.04 -14.67 2.98
N PRO A 2 8.90 -13.64 3.05
CA PRO A 2 8.49 -12.27 2.77
C PRO A 2 8.03 -12.16 1.30
N ILE A 3 6.97 -11.39 1.06
CA ILE A 3 6.50 -11.14 -0.31
C ILE A 3 7.50 -10.22 -0.99
N PRO A 4 8.10 -10.63 -2.13
CA PRO A 4 9.07 -9.81 -2.82
C PRO A 4 8.43 -8.55 -3.40
N CYS A 5 9.23 -7.48 -3.52
CA CYS A 5 8.82 -6.28 -4.23
C CYS A 5 8.43 -6.65 -5.67
N PRO A 6 7.24 -6.23 -6.16
CA PRO A 6 6.74 -6.65 -7.46
C PRO A 6 7.41 -5.90 -8.63
N PHE A 7 8.21 -4.88 -8.36
CA PHE A 7 8.83 -4.02 -9.37
C PHE A 7 10.33 -3.79 -9.10
N SER A 8 11.03 -3.30 -10.12
CA SER A 8 12.41 -2.82 -9.99
C SER A 8 12.43 -1.32 -9.71
N PHE A 9 13.34 -0.88 -8.84
CA PHE A 9 13.55 0.54 -8.54
C PHE A 9 14.14 1.34 -9.72
N GLU A 10 14.67 0.65 -10.74
CA GLU A 10 15.16 1.29 -11.97
C GLU A 10 14.02 1.72 -12.91
N GLN A 11 12.81 1.18 -12.71
CA GLN A 11 11.67 1.51 -13.54
C GLN A 11 11.11 2.90 -13.18
N PRO A 12 10.47 3.62 -14.11
CA PRO A 12 9.76 4.84 -13.78
C PRO A 12 8.66 4.61 -12.73
N SER A 13 8.46 5.55 -11.81
CA SER A 13 7.49 5.42 -10.70
C SER A 13 6.06 5.12 -11.19
N TYR A 14 5.68 5.59 -12.38
CA TYR A 14 4.41 5.23 -13.02
C TYR A 14 4.28 3.72 -13.26
N VAL A 15 5.34 3.09 -13.78
CA VAL A 15 5.38 1.65 -14.05
C VAL A 15 5.35 0.89 -12.73
N GLN A 16 6.13 1.31 -11.74
CA GLN A 16 6.15 0.70 -10.41
C GLN A 16 4.76 0.70 -9.77
N ALA A 17 4.06 1.85 -9.79
CA ALA A 17 2.71 1.99 -9.24
C ALA A 17 1.70 1.10 -9.97
N THR A 18 1.79 1.02 -11.30
CA THR A 18 0.91 0.19 -12.12
C THR A 18 1.10 -1.29 -11.81
N VAL A 19 2.36 -1.75 -11.73
CA VAL A 19 2.70 -3.14 -11.42
C VAL A 19 2.25 -3.52 -10.00
N ALA A 20 2.55 -2.67 -9.00
CA ALA A 20 2.11 -2.90 -7.62
C ALA A 20 0.59 -2.97 -7.51
N TYR A 21 -0.13 -2.08 -8.22
CA TYR A 21 -1.58 -2.09 -8.26
C TYR A 21 -2.14 -3.37 -8.90
N GLN A 22 -1.58 -3.83 -10.01
CA GLN A 22 -2.00 -5.08 -10.67
C GLN A 22 -1.83 -6.29 -9.75
N HIS A 23 -0.67 -6.42 -9.12
CA HIS A 23 -0.42 -7.50 -8.15
C HIS A 23 -1.35 -7.43 -6.93
N MET A 24 -1.64 -6.22 -6.45
CA MET A 24 -2.62 -6.01 -5.37
C MET A 24 -4.00 -6.51 -5.77
N ILE A 25 -4.48 -6.17 -6.98
CA ILE A 25 -5.80 -6.62 -7.47
C ILE A 25 -5.83 -8.14 -7.60
N GLN A 26 -4.80 -8.76 -8.18
CA GLN A 26 -4.70 -10.22 -8.28
C GLN A 26 -4.73 -10.90 -6.91
N ALA A 27 -4.01 -10.36 -5.92
CA ALA A 27 -4.02 -10.90 -4.57
C ALA A 27 -5.40 -10.75 -3.89
N LEU A 28 -6.11 -9.64 -4.13
CA LEU A 28 -7.47 -9.45 -3.64
C LEU A 28 -8.45 -10.45 -4.25
N GLU A 29 -8.36 -10.68 -5.56
CA GLU A 29 -9.18 -11.68 -6.27
C GLU A 29 -8.89 -13.11 -5.79
N ALA A 30 -7.61 -13.42 -5.52
CA ALA A 30 -7.19 -14.69 -4.93
C ALA A 30 -7.54 -14.84 -3.44
N LYS A 31 -8.10 -13.81 -2.79
CA LYS A 31 -8.32 -13.72 -1.34
C LYS A 31 -7.04 -13.93 -0.52
N ASP A 32 -5.89 -13.62 -1.10
CA ASP A 32 -4.62 -13.60 -0.39
C ASP A 32 -4.51 -12.30 0.42
N ARG A 33 -4.83 -12.41 1.70
CA ARG A 33 -4.76 -11.29 2.64
C ARG A 33 -3.36 -10.71 2.75
N ILE A 34 -2.33 -11.55 2.85
CA ILE A 34 -0.96 -11.07 3.04
C ILE A 34 -0.42 -10.49 1.74
N GLY A 35 -0.69 -11.16 0.61
CA GLY A 35 -0.50 -10.64 -0.75
C GLY A 35 -1.04 -9.23 -0.93
N SER A 36 -2.34 -9.07 -0.67
CA SER A 36 -3.02 -7.79 -0.86
C SER A 36 -2.45 -6.68 0.02
N LEU A 37 -2.13 -6.96 1.30
CA LEU A 37 -1.48 -5.99 2.18
C LEU A 37 -0.07 -5.62 1.70
N ALA A 38 0.76 -6.60 1.37
CA ALA A 38 2.14 -6.34 0.95
C ALA A 38 2.21 -5.53 -0.35
N TYR A 39 1.43 -5.90 -1.36
CA TYR A 39 1.38 -5.15 -2.62
C TYR A 39 0.75 -3.76 -2.44
N THR A 40 -0.18 -3.61 -1.49
CA THR A 40 -0.69 -2.28 -1.12
C THR A 40 0.38 -1.42 -0.44
N PHE A 41 1.25 -2.01 0.38
CA PHE A 41 2.36 -1.33 1.01
C PHE A 41 3.37 -0.83 -0.04
N TYR A 42 3.76 -1.70 -0.98
CA TYR A 42 4.64 -1.31 -2.09
C TYR A 42 4.00 -0.27 -3.01
N LEU A 43 2.68 -0.34 -3.24
CA LEU A 43 1.98 0.73 -3.94
C LEU A 43 2.08 2.05 -3.16
N GLY A 44 1.87 2.00 -1.84
CA GLY A 44 1.93 3.16 -0.96
C GLY A 44 3.30 3.85 -0.96
N SER A 45 4.39 3.07 -0.94
CA SER A 45 5.76 3.62 -0.99
C SER A 45 5.98 4.45 -2.26
N VAL A 46 5.50 3.95 -3.40
CA VAL A 46 5.60 4.65 -4.68
C VAL A 46 4.72 5.91 -4.67
N LEU A 47 3.47 5.82 -4.20
CA LEU A 47 2.57 6.96 -4.15
C LEU A 47 3.08 8.08 -3.24
N VAL A 48 3.68 7.75 -2.10
CA VAL A 48 4.29 8.72 -1.18
C VAL A 48 5.51 9.38 -1.82
N SER A 49 6.35 8.61 -2.52
CA SER A 49 7.53 9.15 -3.23
C SER A 49 7.19 10.12 -4.36
N MET A 50 5.96 10.09 -4.89
CA MET A 50 5.49 11.02 -5.93
C MET A 50 5.05 12.40 -5.37
N GLU A 51 5.23 12.64 -4.06
CA GLU A 51 4.93 13.92 -3.38
C GLU A 51 3.53 14.49 -3.66
N GLY A 52 2.55 13.61 -3.90
CA GLY A 52 1.15 13.99 -4.16
C GLY A 52 0.84 14.47 -5.58
N ALA A 53 1.83 14.58 -6.47
CA ALA A 53 1.63 14.92 -7.88
C ALA A 53 1.36 13.66 -8.72
N LEU A 54 0.31 12.89 -8.38
CA LEU A 54 -0.02 11.71 -9.17
C LEU A 54 -0.34 12.08 -10.64
N PRO A 55 0.32 11.44 -11.62
CA PRO A 55 -0.06 11.54 -13.02
C PRO A 55 -1.56 11.28 -13.23
N TYR A 56 -2.16 11.98 -14.20
CA TYR A 56 -3.59 11.85 -14.51
C TYR A 56 -4.00 10.40 -14.76
N ASP A 57 -3.18 9.65 -15.50
CA ASP A 57 -3.43 8.26 -15.85
C ASP A 57 -3.48 7.35 -14.62
N LEU A 58 -2.62 7.56 -13.62
CA LEU A 58 -2.67 6.80 -12.37
C LEU A 58 -3.90 7.17 -11.53
N ARG A 59 -4.35 8.43 -11.56
CA ARG A 59 -5.57 8.84 -10.87
C ARG A 59 -6.82 8.19 -11.47
N GLN A 60 -6.81 7.94 -12.77
CA GLN A 60 -7.89 7.20 -13.45
C GLN A 60 -7.81 5.70 -13.18
N LEU A 61 -6.60 5.13 -13.16
CA LEU A 61 -6.39 3.70 -12.96
C LEU A 61 -6.66 3.25 -11.52
N ILE A 62 -6.12 3.98 -10.55
CA ILE A 62 -6.12 3.60 -9.13
C ILE A 62 -7.23 4.36 -8.44
N SER A 63 -8.24 3.66 -7.92
CA SER A 63 -9.34 4.31 -7.24
C SER A 63 -8.85 5.10 -6.01
N ARG A 64 -9.55 6.20 -5.68
CA ARG A 64 -9.25 6.99 -4.46
C ARG A 64 -9.27 6.12 -3.19
N TYR A 65 -10.08 5.06 -3.17
CA TYR A 65 -10.09 4.09 -2.08
C TYR A 65 -8.71 3.45 -1.90
N TYR A 66 -8.13 2.90 -2.98
CA TYR A 66 -6.83 2.23 -2.94
C TYR A 66 -5.67 3.20 -2.73
N GLN A 67 -5.73 4.41 -3.30
CA GLN A 67 -4.73 5.44 -3.04
C GLN A 67 -4.61 5.75 -1.54
N VAL A 68 -5.74 6.03 -0.88
CA VAL A 68 -5.76 6.34 0.56
C VAL A 68 -5.34 5.14 1.40
N ALA A 69 -5.82 3.94 1.06
CA ALA A 69 -5.43 2.72 1.78
C ALA A 69 -3.93 2.45 1.67
N ALA A 70 -3.37 2.58 0.46
CA ALA A 70 -1.95 2.37 0.18
C ALA A 70 -1.05 3.35 0.91
N THR A 71 -1.32 4.66 0.78
CA THR A 71 -0.56 5.70 1.48
C THR A 71 -0.57 5.49 2.99
N ARG A 72 -1.74 5.21 3.58
CA ARG A 72 -1.85 4.98 5.02
C ARG A 72 -1.15 3.71 5.47
N LEU A 73 -1.31 2.63 4.70
CA LEU A 73 -0.66 1.37 5.04
C LEU A 73 0.86 1.52 4.99
N TYR A 74 1.40 2.19 3.99
CA TYR A 74 2.82 2.49 3.92
C TYR A 74 3.28 3.28 5.13
N CYS A 75 2.65 4.43 5.43
CA CYS A 75 3.06 5.25 6.58
C CYS A 75 2.98 4.51 7.92
N LEU A 76 2.03 3.60 8.11
CA LEU A 76 1.91 2.81 9.35
C LEU A 76 3.02 1.78 9.53
N PHE A 77 3.60 1.28 8.44
CA PHE A 77 4.53 0.16 8.45
C PHE A 77 5.90 0.52 7.85
N GLU A 78 6.14 1.79 7.48
CA GLU A 78 7.39 2.24 6.84
C GLU A 78 8.61 1.97 7.74
N CYS A 79 8.48 2.19 9.05
CA CYS A 79 9.56 1.95 10.02
C CYS A 79 9.90 0.46 10.17
N ASP A 80 8.89 -0.41 10.18
CA ASP A 80 9.06 -1.86 10.42
C ASP A 80 9.24 -2.69 9.15
N GLY A 81 8.86 -2.14 7.99
CA GLY A 81 8.86 -2.82 6.71
C GLY A 81 7.66 -3.74 6.46
N VAL A 82 7.66 -4.35 5.28
CA VAL A 82 6.58 -5.24 4.80
C VAL A 82 6.46 -6.51 5.66
N GLU A 83 7.53 -6.90 6.35
CA GLU A 83 7.63 -8.07 7.22
C GLU A 83 6.62 -8.01 8.36
N GLN A 84 6.33 -6.82 8.87
CA GLN A 84 5.40 -6.63 9.98
C GLN A 84 3.94 -6.95 9.58
N LEU A 85 3.60 -6.86 8.29
CA LEU A 85 2.28 -7.25 7.79
C LEU A 85 2.03 -8.75 7.99
N HIS A 86 3.07 -9.58 7.93
CA HIS A 86 2.95 -11.02 8.21
C HIS A 86 2.61 -11.31 9.67
N ARG A 87 2.99 -10.42 10.60
CA ARG A 87 2.69 -10.55 12.04
C ARG A 87 1.29 -10.03 12.39
N SER A 88 0.66 -9.30 11.48
CA SER A 88 -0.68 -8.77 11.70
C SER A 88 -1.75 -9.87 11.56
N VAL A 89 -2.67 -9.95 12.53
CA VAL A 89 -3.73 -10.98 12.55
C VAL A 89 -5.06 -10.43 12.03
N TYR A 90 -5.35 -9.15 12.24
CA TYR A 90 -6.66 -8.56 11.91
C TYR A 90 -6.58 -7.38 10.93
N THR A 91 -5.38 -7.02 10.48
CA THR A 91 -5.22 -5.94 9.51
C THR A 91 -5.78 -6.37 8.17
N ILE A 92 -6.66 -5.53 7.61
CA ILE A 92 -7.22 -5.65 6.26
C ILE A 92 -7.33 -4.24 5.66
N LEU A 93 -7.36 -4.14 4.33
CA LEU A 93 -7.37 -2.84 3.64
C LEU A 93 -8.54 -1.95 4.02
N SER A 94 -9.72 -2.54 4.22
CA SER A 94 -10.89 -1.79 4.64
C SER A 94 -10.68 -1.15 6.01
N LEU A 95 -10.07 -1.86 6.98
CA LEU A 95 -9.78 -1.31 8.29
C LEU A 95 -8.85 -0.08 8.19
N VAL A 96 -7.75 -0.22 7.45
CA VAL A 96 -6.76 0.85 7.27
C VAL A 96 -7.37 2.07 6.57
N ARG A 97 -8.22 1.85 5.56
CA ARG A 97 -8.93 2.92 4.88
C ARG A 97 -9.92 3.65 5.78
N HIS A 98 -10.61 2.95 6.68
CA HIS A 98 -11.65 3.53 7.52
C HIS A 98 -11.15 4.10 8.85
N LEU A 99 -9.85 4.01 9.14
CA LEU A 99 -9.25 4.72 10.27
C LEU A 99 -9.65 6.20 10.24
N THR A 100 -10.17 6.69 11.36
CA THR A 100 -10.35 8.13 11.54
C THR A 100 -8.99 8.80 11.55
N ARG A 101 -8.96 10.11 11.30
CA ARG A 101 -7.71 10.88 11.38
C ARG A 101 -7.03 10.70 12.75
N ALA A 102 -7.79 10.81 13.83
CA ALA A 102 -7.29 10.64 15.19
C ALA A 102 -6.72 9.23 15.44
N GLN A 103 -7.41 8.18 14.96
CA GLN A 103 -6.91 6.80 15.08
C GLN A 103 -5.61 6.61 14.31
N PHE A 104 -5.56 7.11 13.08
CA PHE A 104 -4.36 7.04 12.24
C PHE A 104 -3.17 7.76 12.89
N GLU A 105 -3.37 8.99 13.34
CA GLU A 105 -2.33 9.76 14.05
C GLU A 105 -1.88 9.07 15.34
N SER A 106 -2.80 8.48 16.12
CA SER A 106 -2.44 7.75 17.34
C SER A 106 -1.59 6.51 17.06
N LEU A 107 -1.81 5.83 15.94
CA LEU A 107 -1.02 4.66 15.55
C LEU A 107 0.36 5.07 15.06
N LEU A 108 0.48 6.20 14.33
CA LEU A 108 1.77 6.74 13.90
C LEU A 108 2.65 7.18 15.07
N LEU A 109 2.06 7.67 16.17
CA LEU A 109 2.80 8.06 17.37
C LEU A 109 3.23 6.87 18.24
N ALA A 110 2.61 5.70 18.04
CA ALA A 110 2.89 4.48 18.80
C ALA A 110 3.85 3.52 18.07
N ALA A 111 4.12 3.76 16.78
CA ALA A 111 5.08 3.06 15.95
C ALA A 111 6.48 3.68 16.10
#